data_AF-A0A4Y2A0R3-F1
#
_entry.id   AF-A0A4Y2A0R3-F1
#
_cell.length_a   1.000
_cell.length_b   1.000
_cell.length_c   1.000
_cell.angle_alpha   90.00
_cell.angle_beta   90.00
_cell.angle_gamma   90.00
#
_symmetry.space_group_name_H-M   'P 1'
#
loop_
_entity.id
_entity.type
_entity.pdbx_description
1 polymer ?
#
loop_
_entity_poly.entity_id
_entity_poly.type
_entity_poly.pdbx_seq_one_letter_code
_entity_poly.pdbx_strand_id
1 'polypeptide(L)'
;MYVKIEADRLLFIRQNQKKLRVDEYIHLKDAITNDSDPANHGKLVILPSTFTGSPRNMHEYAHDAVTYVRHGGKPSQFITYTFNPNCKDMA
;
A
#
# COMPACT_ATOMS: atom_id res chain seq x y z
N MET A 1 -16.84 2.23 14.02
CA MET A 1 -17.40 2.26 12.64
C MET A 1 -16.33 1.96 11.59
N TYR A 2 -15.15 2.61 11.65
CA TYR A 2 -14.01 2.38 10.74
C TYR A 2 -13.58 0.92 10.57
N VAL A 3 -13.42 0.17 11.65
CA VAL A 3 -12.98 -1.25 11.62
C VAL A 3 -13.89 -2.14 10.76
N LYS A 4 -15.21 -1.90 10.77
CA LYS A 4 -16.17 -2.69 9.97
C LYS A 4 -16.01 -2.40 8.48
N ILE A 5 -15.85 -1.13 8.12
CA ILE A 5 -15.66 -0.68 6.73
C ILE A 5 -14.36 -1.25 6.16
N GLU A 6 -13.26 -1.20 6.92
CA GLU A 6 -11.98 -1.77 6.48
C GLU A 6 -12.03 -3.31 6.38
N ALA A 7 -12.75 -3.98 7.28
CA ALA A 7 -12.97 -5.43 7.18
C ALA A 7 -13.71 -5.80 5.89
N ASP A 8 -14.78 -5.08 5.55
CA ASP A 8 -15.53 -5.31 4.30
C ASP A 8 -14.67 -5.01 3.07
N ARG A 9 -13.83 -3.97 3.12
CA ARG A 9 -12.89 -3.62 2.05
C ARG A 9 -11.85 -4.73 1.83
N LEU A 10 -11.30 -5.28 2.91
CA LEU A 10 -10.36 -6.41 2.83
C LEU A 10 -11.03 -7.68 2.31
N LEU A 11 -12.29 -7.94 2.70
CA LEU A 11 -13.07 -9.06 2.17
C LEU A 11 -13.30 -8.92 0.66
N PHE A 12 -13.67 -7.72 0.21
CA PHE A 12 -13.81 -7.42 -1.21
C PHE A 12 -12.52 -7.69 -1.99
N ILE A 13 -11.37 -7.20 -1.49
CA ILE A 13 -10.06 -7.42 -2.11
C ILE A 13 -9.75 -8.92 -2.20
N ARG A 14 -10.00 -9.68 -1.13
CA ARG A 14 -9.77 -11.13 -1.07
C ARG A 14 -10.63 -11.92 -2.07
N GLN A 15 -11.86 -11.47 -2.33
CA GLN A 15 -12.79 -12.14 -3.24
C GLN A 15 -12.59 -11.72 -4.70
N ASN A 16 -12.18 -10.48 -4.97
CA ASN A 16 -12.13 -9.90 -6.32
C ASN A 16 -10.71 -9.80 -6.92
N GLN A 17 -9.76 -10.63 -6.48
CA GLN A 17 -8.36 -10.62 -6.94
C GLN A 17 -8.21 -10.62 -8.48
N LYS A 18 -9.01 -11.41 -9.21
CA LYS A 18 -8.98 -11.43 -10.68
C LYS A 18 -9.34 -10.08 -11.31
N LYS A 19 -10.33 -9.37 -10.75
CA LYS A 19 -10.74 -8.03 -11.22
C LYS A 19 -9.67 -6.97 -10.92
N LEU A 20 -8.88 -7.17 -9.88
CA LEU A 20 -7.76 -6.31 -9.52
C LEU A 20 -6.50 -6.59 -10.35
N ARG A 21 -6.63 -7.40 -11.43
CA ARG A 21 -5.55 -7.77 -12.36
C ARG A 21 -4.34 -8.33 -11.64
N VAL A 22 -4.59 -9.16 -10.62
CA VAL A 22 -3.53 -9.72 -9.78
C VAL A 22 -2.55 -10.56 -10.59
N ASP A 23 -3.02 -11.12 -11.70
CA ASP A 23 -2.25 -11.91 -12.66
C ASP A 23 -1.23 -11.09 -13.46
N GLU A 24 -1.24 -9.76 -13.42
CA GLU A 24 -0.18 -8.92 -14.02
C GLU A 24 1.03 -8.76 -13.08
N TYR A 25 0.89 -9.14 -11.82
CA TYR A 25 1.94 -9.04 -10.82
C TYR A 25 2.77 -10.33 -10.69
N ILE A 26 2.92 -11.10 -11.77
CA ILE A 26 3.61 -12.41 -11.83
C ILE A 26 4.99 -12.36 -11.16
N HIS A 27 5.80 -11.35 -11.46
CA HIS A 27 7.14 -11.20 -10.88
C HIS A 27 7.13 -11.08 -9.34
N LEU A 28 6.09 -10.48 -8.76
CA LEU A 28 5.94 -10.37 -7.29
C LEU A 28 5.51 -11.70 -6.69
N LYS A 29 4.62 -12.43 -7.36
CA LYS A 29 4.19 -13.76 -6.93
C LYS A 29 5.37 -14.74 -6.94
N ASP A 30 6.21 -14.67 -7.96
CA ASP A 30 7.39 -15.54 -8.10
C ASP A 30 8.45 -15.22 -7.04
N ALA A 31 8.68 -13.94 -6.71
CA ALA A 31 9.58 -13.54 -5.62
C ALA A 31 9.14 -14.10 -4.25
N ILE A 32 7.84 -14.11 -3.97
CA ILE A 32 7.29 -14.63 -2.70
C ILE A 32 7.33 -16.17 -2.66
N THR A 33 7.14 -16.83 -3.80
CA THR A 33 7.10 -18.30 -3.88
C THR A 33 8.49 -18.92 -3.75
N ASN A 34 9.56 -18.19 -4.10
CA ASN A 34 10.94 -18.67 -3.99
C ASN A 34 11.52 -18.62 -2.56
N ASP A 35 10.94 -17.84 -1.65
CA ASP A 35 11.51 -17.55 -0.32
C ASP A 35 10.87 -18.40 0.82
N SER A 36 9.88 -19.24 0.52
CA SER A 36 9.13 -19.97 1.55
C SER A 36 8.40 -21.22 1.05
N ASP A 37 8.25 -22.21 1.94
CA ASP A 37 7.69 -23.53 1.68
C ASP A 37 6.19 -23.47 1.29
N PRO A 38 5.80 -23.88 0.06
CA PRO A 38 4.44 -23.67 -0.48
C PRO A 38 3.34 -24.41 0.28
N ALA A 39 3.69 -25.39 1.12
CA ALA A 39 2.74 -26.13 1.97
C ALA A 39 2.23 -25.32 3.16
N ASN A 40 2.94 -24.25 3.58
CA ASN A 40 2.55 -23.39 4.71
C ASN A 40 1.81 -22.11 4.27
N HIS A 41 1.57 -21.93 2.97
CA HIS A 41 0.95 -20.72 2.47
C HIS A 41 -0.57 -20.86 2.53
N GLY A 42 -1.19 -20.09 3.41
CA GLY A 42 -2.62 -19.77 3.27
C GLY A 42 -2.88 -19.10 1.90
N LYS A 43 -4.14 -18.82 1.58
CA LYS A 43 -4.48 -18.13 0.33
C LYS A 43 -3.76 -16.78 0.23
N LEU A 44 -2.77 -16.69 -0.66
CA LEU A 44 -2.02 -15.47 -0.95
C LEU A 44 -2.99 -14.42 -1.52
N VAL A 45 -3.13 -13.29 -0.83
CA VAL A 45 -3.95 -12.15 -1.26
C VAL A 45 -3.03 -10.97 -1.51
N ILE A 46 -3.09 -10.46 -2.72
CA ILE A 46 -2.25 -9.38 -3.22
C ILE A 46 -3.05 -8.08 -3.01
N LEU A 47 -2.63 -7.28 -2.02
CA LEU A 47 -3.28 -5.99 -1.69
C LEU A 47 -2.94 -4.91 -2.73
N PRO A 48 -3.91 -4.23 -3.35
CA PRO A 48 -3.64 -3.18 -4.32
C PRO A 48 -2.92 -1.98 -3.66
N SER A 49 -2.26 -1.16 -4.47
CA SER A 49 -1.57 0.04 -3.97
C SER A 49 -2.52 1.10 -3.41
N THR A 50 -3.80 1.06 -3.80
CA THR A 50 -4.86 1.90 -3.21
C THR A 50 -5.18 1.58 -1.74
N PHE A 51 -4.63 0.50 -1.19
CA PHE A 51 -4.73 0.18 0.23
C PHE A 51 -3.61 0.88 1.01
N THR A 52 -3.97 1.93 1.75
CA THR A 52 -3.05 2.75 2.54
C THR A 52 -2.27 1.90 3.54
N GLY A 53 -0.96 2.11 3.60
CA GLY A 53 -0.05 1.37 4.49
C GLY A 53 0.36 -0.02 3.98
N SER A 54 -0.17 -0.49 2.84
CA SER A 54 0.40 -1.68 2.20
C SER A 54 1.83 -1.42 1.71
N PRO A 55 2.67 -2.46 1.60
CA PRO A 55 3.99 -2.33 0.97
C PRO A 55 3.94 -1.70 -0.42
N ARG A 56 2.89 -2.01 -1.20
CA ARG A 56 2.70 -1.43 -2.54
C ARG A 56 2.34 0.04 -2.52
N ASN A 57 1.44 0.45 -1.63
CA ASN A 57 1.12 1.86 -1.43
C ASN A 57 2.39 2.67 -1.14
N MET A 58 3.25 2.16 -0.24
CA MET A 58 4.53 2.81 0.07
C MET A 58 5.50 2.81 -1.11
N HIS A 59 5.54 1.73 -1.89
CA HIS A 59 6.41 1.64 -3.06
C HIS A 59 5.98 2.61 -4.18
N GLU A 60 4.68 2.74 -4.43
CA GLU A 60 4.14 3.73 -5.38
C GLU A 60 4.51 5.15 -4.95
N TYR A 61 4.31 5.50 -3.67
CA TYR A 61 4.74 6.81 -3.16
C TYR A 61 6.25 7.06 -3.31
N ALA A 62 7.09 6.03 -3.16
CA ALA A 62 8.52 6.17 -3.38
C ALA A 62 8.85 6.44 -4.85
N HIS A 63 8.23 5.72 -5.79
CA HIS A 63 8.40 5.94 -7.22
C HIS A 63 7.87 7.30 -7.67
N ASP A 64 6.73 7.71 -7.15
CA ASP A 64 6.16 9.03 -7.40
C ASP A 64 7.12 10.11 -6.92
N ALA A 65 7.66 10.00 -5.71
CA ALA A 65 8.65 10.94 -5.20
C ALA A 65 9.89 11.04 -6.11
N VAL A 66 10.41 9.91 -6.60
CA VAL A 66 11.52 9.90 -7.56
C VAL A 66 11.12 10.57 -8.87
N THR A 67 9.90 10.34 -9.34
CA THR A 67 9.36 10.94 -10.57
C THR A 67 9.23 12.46 -10.43
N TYR A 68 8.70 12.94 -9.29
CA TYR A 68 8.63 14.36 -8.97
C TYR A 68 10.01 15.01 -8.93
N VAL A 69 11.00 14.38 -8.29
CA VAL A 69 12.38 14.90 -8.25
C VAL A 69 13.00 14.92 -9.64
N ARG A 70 12.74 13.91 -10.46
CA ARG A 70 13.26 13.84 -11.83
C ARG A 70 12.70 14.93 -12.73
N HIS A 71 11.41 15.25 -12.62
CA HIS A 71 10.76 16.27 -13.45
C HIS A 71 10.87 17.68 -12.88
N GLY A 72 10.70 17.85 -11.58
CA GLY A 72 10.68 19.15 -10.88
C GLY A 72 12.04 19.58 -10.31
N GLY A 73 13.07 18.73 -10.42
CA GLY A 73 14.36 18.97 -9.81
C GLY A 73 14.36 18.71 -8.30
N LYS A 74 15.52 18.87 -7.68
CA LYS A 74 15.70 18.62 -6.24
C LYS A 74 14.94 19.66 -5.41
N PRO A 75 14.05 19.25 -4.49
CA PRO A 75 13.43 20.19 -3.57
C PRO A 75 14.47 20.87 -2.68
N SER A 76 14.36 22.18 -2.53
CA SER A 76 15.22 23.00 -1.67
C SER A 76 14.64 23.18 -0.26
N GLN A 77 13.34 22.97 -0.07
CA GLN A 77 12.65 23.21 1.19
C GLN A 77 11.70 22.06 1.54
N PHE A 78 11.75 21.62 2.80
CA PHE A 78 10.86 20.61 3.37
C PHE A 78 10.16 21.22 4.58
N ILE A 79 8.83 21.18 4.60
CA ILE A 79 8.01 21.67 5.71
C ILE A 79 7.28 20.46 6.30
N THR A 80 7.48 20.22 7.60
CA THR A 80 6.78 19.17 8.34
C THR A 80 5.87 19.82 9.37
N TYR A 81 4.56 19.59 9.25
CA TYR A 81 3.60 19.97 10.26
C TYR A 81 3.25 18.74 11.10
N THR A 82 3.44 18.85 12.42
CA THR A 82 3.09 17.78 13.36
C THR A 82 1.86 18.23 14.12
N PHE A 83 0.72 17.57 13.91
CA PHE A 83 -0.49 17.86 14.67
C PHE A 83 -0.48 17.06 15.97
N ASN A 84 -0.60 17.75 17.10
CA ASN A 84 -0.77 17.12 18.41
C ASN A 84 -2.28 16.98 18.70
N PRO A 85 -2.83 15.76 18.73
CA PRO A 85 -4.25 15.54 18.99
C PRO A 85 -4.70 15.93 20.41
N ASN A 86 -3.76 16.21 21.32
CA ASN A 86 -4.07 16.67 22.68
C ASN A 86 -4.10 18.22 22.82
N CYS A 87 -3.90 18.97 21.73
CA CYS A 87 -4.01 20.43 21.75
C CYS A 87 -5.47 20.85 21.94
N LYS A 88 -5.75 21.56 23.04
CA LYS A 88 -7.09 22.06 23.41
C LYS A 88 -7.64 23.13 22.47
N ASP A 89 -6.80 23.71 21.62
CA ASP A 89 -7.18 24.78 20.68
C ASP A 89 -7.92 24.27 19.43
N MET A 90 -8.10 22.94 19.32
CA MET A 90 -8.75 22.25 18.21
C MET A 90 -10.03 21.55 18.68
N ALA A 91 -10.83 22.24 19.51
CA ALA A 91 -12.16 21.80 19.96
C ALA A 91 -13.28 22.41 19.11
#